data_AF-W4V2Y0-F1
#
_entry.id   AF-W4V2Y0-F1
#
_cell.length_a   1.000
_cell.length_b   1.000
_cell.length_c   1.000
_cell.angle_alpha   90.00
_cell.angle_beta   90.00
_cell.angle_gamma   90.00
#
_symmetry.space_group_name_H-M   'P 1'
#
loop_
_entity.id
_entity.type
_entity.pdbx_description
1 polymer ?
#
loop_
_entity_poly.entity_id
_entity_poly.type
_entity_poly.pdbx_seq_one_letter_code
_entity_poly.pdbx_strand_id
1 'polypeptide(L)'
;MLYPANYSEKVIEKNYEKLKNSPKVTMELLTPMCSFGVYSKDGHYLYGNFSPKNEKTLWDAYSKGDKTAVLSKYIVGIVRENDILIIRYPLTMQFKNDKLRRALPNAELVTLILFLLQLVTIIVLWSNRFAKKVNVELQTLLEATEKIQEQDLDFSVGSSNIEEIGMVLNGIDKMKSSLKISLEGQWLLEKQKREQVAALAHDIRTPLTIVRGNAELLKETELSEEQKNYCEYIVKGSQ
;
A
#
# COMPACT_ATOMS: atom_id res chain seq x y z
N MET A 1 -15.64 26.98 -18.89
CA MET A 1 -14.62 27.22 -19.93
C MET A 1 -13.68 28.32 -19.47
N LEU A 2 -12.37 28.16 -19.65
CA LEU A 2 -11.31 29.07 -19.19
C LEU A 2 -10.97 30.10 -20.29
N TYR A 3 -10.39 31.24 -19.92
CA TYR A 3 -9.66 32.10 -20.84
C TYR A 3 -8.19 31.64 -20.94
N PRO A 4 -7.57 31.68 -22.13
CA PRO A 4 -6.15 31.37 -22.27
C PRO A 4 -5.28 32.38 -21.52
N ALA A 5 -4.06 31.98 -21.17
CA ALA A 5 -3.16 32.79 -20.35
C ALA A 5 -2.84 34.19 -20.94
N ASN A 6 -2.76 34.30 -22.27
CA ASN A 6 -2.50 35.54 -22.99
C ASN A 6 -3.77 36.31 -23.41
N TYR A 7 -4.93 36.00 -22.83
CA TYR A 7 -6.18 36.64 -23.24
C TYR A 7 -6.16 38.16 -23.07
N SER A 8 -5.71 38.65 -21.91
CA SER A 8 -5.66 40.09 -21.61
C SER A 8 -4.64 40.82 -22.49
N GLU A 9 -3.48 40.21 -22.75
CA GLU A 9 -2.45 40.72 -23.66
C GLU A 9 -3.01 40.91 -25.07
N LYS A 10 -3.64 39.87 -25.63
CA LYS A 10 -4.26 39.92 -26.97
C LYS A 10 -5.35 40.99 -27.08
N VAL A 11 -6.13 41.21 -26.02
CA VAL A 11 -7.15 42.27 -25.99
C VAL A 11 -6.50 43.65 -25.98
N ILE A 12 -5.42 43.85 -25.23
CA ILE A 12 -4.68 45.10 -25.19
C ILE A 12 -4.03 45.39 -26.54
N GLU A 13 -3.36 44.41 -27.16
CA GLU A 13 -2.76 44.53 -28.50
C GLU A 13 -3.80 44.88 -29.56
N LYS A 14 -4.94 44.17 -29.56
CA LYS A 14 -6.04 44.44 -30.51
C LYS A 14 -6.61 45.85 -30.36
N ASN A 15 -6.63 46.38 -29.14
CA ASN A 15 -7.15 47.70 -28.83
C ASN A 15 -6.07 48.79 -28.76
N TYR A 16 -4.82 48.49 -29.12
CA TYR A 16 -3.67 49.37 -28.89
C TYR A 16 -3.85 50.78 -29.48
N GLU A 17 -4.25 50.88 -30.75
CA GLU A 17 -4.48 52.18 -31.41
C GLU A 17 -5.61 52.98 -30.75
N LYS A 18 -6.67 52.29 -30.30
CA LYS A 18 -7.78 52.92 -29.58
C LYS A 18 -7.34 53.39 -28.19
N LEU A 19 -6.53 52.60 -27.49
CA LEU A 19 -5.99 52.94 -26.17
C LEU A 19 -5.01 54.12 -26.25
N LYS A 20 -4.25 54.23 -27.35
CA LYS A 20 -3.33 55.35 -27.60
C LYS A 20 -4.08 56.66 -27.87
N ASN A 21 -5.10 56.61 -28.72
CA ASN A 21 -5.75 57.82 -29.25
C ASN A 21 -7.05 58.23 -28.51
N SER A 22 -7.65 57.34 -27.70
CA SER A 22 -8.87 57.67 -26.96
C SER A 22 -8.61 58.73 -25.90
N PRO A 23 -9.39 59.82 -25.78
CA PRO A 23 -9.15 60.88 -24.79
C PRO A 23 -9.24 60.39 -23.34
N LYS A 24 -10.07 59.38 -23.07
CA LYS A 24 -10.22 58.76 -21.74
C LYS A 24 -10.22 57.24 -21.86
N VAL A 25 -9.49 56.58 -20.97
CA VAL A 25 -9.40 55.12 -20.93
C VAL A 25 -10.51 54.58 -20.03
N THR A 26 -11.33 53.67 -20.56
CA THR A 26 -12.40 52.97 -19.84
C THR A 26 -12.14 51.47 -19.82
N MET A 27 -12.72 50.77 -18.84
CA MET A 27 -12.61 49.31 -18.72
C MET A 27 -13.26 48.55 -19.89
N GLU A 28 -14.03 49.21 -20.76
CA GLU A 28 -14.63 48.61 -21.97
C GLU A 28 -13.57 48.22 -23.02
N LEU A 29 -12.43 48.91 -23.02
CA LEU A 29 -11.29 48.61 -23.91
C LEU A 29 -10.33 47.57 -23.32
N LEU A 30 -10.59 47.12 -22.09
CA LEU A 30 -9.74 46.20 -21.32
C LEU A 30 -10.55 44.99 -20.86
N THR A 31 -9.87 44.01 -20.27
CA THR A 31 -10.56 42.87 -19.64
C THR A 31 -10.85 43.17 -18.17
N PRO A 32 -11.85 42.52 -17.54
CA PRO A 32 -12.10 42.65 -16.09
C PRO A 32 -10.92 42.23 -15.20
N MET A 33 -9.88 41.62 -15.77
CA MET A 33 -8.67 41.17 -15.09
C MET A 33 -7.55 42.20 -15.16
N CYS A 34 -7.67 43.19 -16.05
CA CYS A 34 -6.74 44.29 -16.16
C CYS A 34 -7.01 45.33 -15.09
N SER A 35 -5.94 46.03 -14.72
CA SER A 35 -6.00 47.28 -13.99
C SER A 35 -5.16 48.29 -14.75
N PHE A 36 -5.52 49.57 -14.72
CA PHE A 36 -4.81 50.61 -15.44
C PHE A 36 -4.67 51.88 -14.59
N GLY A 37 -3.67 52.67 -14.94
CA GLY A 37 -3.39 53.98 -14.38
C GLY A 37 -2.83 54.90 -15.45
N VAL A 38 -3.32 56.13 -15.48
CA VAL A 38 -2.84 57.18 -16.37
C VAL A 38 -2.01 58.15 -15.55
N TYR A 39 -0.83 58.48 -16.04
CA TYR A 39 0.17 59.30 -15.37
C TYR A 39 0.53 60.49 -16.26
N SER A 40 0.86 61.62 -15.65
CA SER A 40 1.57 62.70 -16.34
C SER A 40 2.94 62.21 -16.81
N LYS A 41 3.52 62.87 -17.81
CA LYS A 41 4.92 62.64 -18.24
C LYS A 41 5.92 62.83 -17.09
N ASP A 42 5.56 63.63 -16.10
CA ASP A 42 6.35 63.87 -14.88
C ASP A 42 6.14 62.80 -13.79
N GLY A 43 5.33 61.77 -14.05
CA GLY A 43 5.10 60.65 -13.14
C GLY A 43 4.02 60.84 -12.09
N HIS A 44 3.26 61.93 -12.16
CA HIS A 44 2.11 62.16 -11.27
C HIS A 44 0.91 61.30 -11.70
N TYR A 45 0.32 60.55 -10.77
CA TYR A 45 -0.89 59.77 -11.04
C TYR A 45 -2.08 60.70 -11.30
N LEU A 46 -2.77 60.50 -12.43
CA LEU A 46 -3.93 61.30 -12.83
C LEU A 46 -5.23 60.59 -12.47
N TYR A 47 -5.44 59.38 -12.99
CA TYR A 47 -6.63 58.58 -12.74
C TYR A 47 -6.45 57.10 -13.12
N GLY A 48 -7.34 56.23 -12.64
CA GLY A 48 -7.36 54.80 -12.98
C GLY A 48 -8.01 53.96 -11.89
N ASN A 49 -7.71 52.66 -11.88
CA ASN A 49 -8.23 51.71 -10.89
C ASN A 49 -7.12 50.97 -10.14
N PHE A 50 -5.89 51.52 -10.15
CA PHE A 50 -4.83 51.04 -9.28
C PHE A 50 -5.18 51.33 -7.82
N SER A 51 -4.73 50.44 -6.93
CA SER A 51 -4.80 50.71 -5.50
C SER A 51 -3.73 51.76 -5.14
N PRO A 52 -4.00 52.69 -4.20
CA PRO A 52 -3.05 53.75 -3.82
C PRO A 52 -1.65 53.24 -3.45
N LYS A 53 -1.57 52.04 -2.87
CA LYS A 53 -0.30 51.39 -2.51
C LYS A 53 0.55 50.99 -3.73
N ASN A 54 -0.06 50.79 -4.89
CA ASN A 54 0.59 50.30 -6.11
C ASN A 54 0.89 51.41 -7.12
N GLU A 55 0.29 52.59 -7.00
CA GLU A 55 0.43 53.68 -7.99
C GLU A 55 1.89 54.08 -8.20
N LYS A 56 2.64 54.31 -7.12
CA LYS A 56 4.05 54.67 -7.18
C LYS A 56 4.92 53.50 -7.64
N THR A 57 4.68 52.30 -7.12
CA THR A 57 5.45 51.10 -7.47
C THR A 57 5.33 50.73 -8.94
N LEU A 58 4.15 50.89 -9.54
CA LEU A 58 3.93 50.59 -10.96
C LEU A 58 4.57 51.63 -11.88
N TRP A 59 4.56 52.91 -11.49
CA TRP A 59 5.31 53.94 -12.19
C TRP A 59 6.81 53.67 -12.14
N ASP A 60 7.35 53.40 -10.94
CA ASP A 60 8.79 53.10 -10.77
C ASP A 60 9.21 51.86 -11.58
N ALA A 61 8.37 50.82 -11.63
CA ALA A 61 8.61 49.62 -12.44
C ALA A 61 8.65 49.96 -13.94
N TYR A 62 7.68 50.75 -14.43
CA TYR A 62 7.66 51.21 -15.82
C TYR A 62 8.89 52.07 -16.17
N SER A 63 9.23 53.05 -15.33
CA SER A 63 10.37 53.94 -15.55
C SER A 63 11.72 53.21 -15.57
N LYS A 64 11.83 52.08 -14.86
CA LYS A 64 13.00 51.20 -14.88
C LYS A 64 13.01 50.22 -16.06
N GLY A 65 11.98 50.22 -16.90
CA GLY A 65 11.82 49.29 -18.02
C GLY A 65 11.46 47.87 -17.59
N ASP A 66 11.04 47.67 -16.34
CA ASP A 66 10.64 46.36 -15.84
C ASP A 66 9.25 46.02 -16.38
N LYS A 67 9.14 44.93 -17.13
CA LYS A 67 7.87 44.48 -17.71
C LYS A 67 7.09 43.59 -16.74
N THR A 68 7.68 43.26 -15.59
CA THR A 68 7.10 42.33 -14.61
C THR A 68 6.76 43.10 -13.34
N ALA A 69 5.49 43.31 -13.09
CA ALA A 69 5.05 43.77 -11.78
C ALA A 69 5.01 42.59 -10.81
N VAL A 70 5.46 42.84 -9.59
CA VAL A 70 5.41 41.96 -8.40
C VAL A 70 4.18 41.02 -8.43
N LEU A 71 4.41 39.71 -8.23
CA LEU A 71 3.42 38.62 -8.20
C LEU A 71 2.77 38.27 -9.56
N SER A 72 3.57 37.87 -10.55
CA SER A 72 3.09 37.21 -11.79
C SER A 72 2.16 38.06 -12.67
N LYS A 73 2.24 39.38 -12.55
CA LYS A 73 1.44 40.34 -13.34
C LYS A 73 2.38 41.14 -14.22
N TYR A 74 2.01 41.32 -15.46
CA TYR A 74 2.80 42.06 -16.43
C TYR A 74 2.28 43.48 -16.52
N ILE A 75 3.19 44.40 -16.85
CA ILE A 75 2.83 45.78 -17.15
C ILE A 75 3.17 46.10 -18.60
N VAL A 76 2.29 46.87 -19.22
CA VAL A 76 2.51 47.48 -20.52
C VAL A 76 2.25 48.97 -20.40
N GLY A 77 3.22 49.76 -20.84
CA GLY A 77 3.10 51.21 -20.92
C GLY A 77 2.83 51.64 -22.36
N ILE A 78 1.87 52.54 -22.53
CA ILE A 78 1.49 53.15 -23.80
C ILE A 78 1.69 54.66 -23.66
N VAL A 79 2.63 55.21 -24.44
CA VAL A 79 2.89 56.65 -24.46
C VAL A 79 1.85 57.33 -25.37
N ARG A 80 1.11 58.28 -24.81
CA ARG A 80 0.09 59.09 -25.48
C ARG A 80 0.60 60.53 -25.65
N GLU A 81 -0.16 61.36 -26.36
CA GLU A 81 0.29 62.74 -26.67
C GLU A 81 0.58 63.56 -25.41
N ASN A 82 -0.30 63.47 -24.41
CA ASN A 82 -0.22 64.28 -23.18
C ASN A 82 0.09 63.47 -21.91
N ASP A 83 -0.11 62.15 -21.93
CA ASP A 83 -0.02 61.30 -20.74
C ASP A 83 0.58 59.92 -21.06
N ILE A 84 0.82 59.12 -20.01
CA ILE A 84 1.32 57.75 -20.11
C ILE A 84 0.30 56.82 -19.46
N LEU A 85 -0.19 55.86 -20.24
CA LEU A 85 -1.09 54.82 -19.78
C LEU A 85 -0.29 53.58 -19.40
N ILE A 86 -0.38 53.16 -18.14
CA ILE A 86 0.18 51.90 -17.65
C ILE A 86 -0.97 50.92 -17.42
N ILE A 87 -0.90 49.74 -18.02
CA ILE A 87 -1.88 48.65 -17.84
C ILE A 87 -1.17 47.48 -17.19
N ARG A 88 -1.71 47.00 -16.06
CA ARG A 88 -1.29 45.78 -15.37
C ARG A 88 -2.28 44.64 -15.66
N TYR A 89 -1.79 43.52 -16.17
CA TYR A 89 -2.61 42.35 -16.51
C TYR A 89 -1.95 41.02 -16.07
N PRO A 90 -2.72 39.97 -15.76
CA PRO A 90 -2.18 38.64 -15.47
C PRO A 90 -1.92 37.85 -16.75
N LEU A 91 -0.85 37.05 -16.78
CA LEU A 91 -0.55 36.08 -17.85
C LEU A 91 -0.82 34.64 -17.37
N THR A 92 -2.03 34.40 -16.87
CA THR A 92 -2.43 33.12 -16.25
C THR A 92 -3.76 32.66 -16.82
N MET A 93 -3.98 31.35 -16.94
CA MET A 93 -5.32 30.84 -17.27
C MET A 93 -6.33 31.21 -16.19
N GLN A 94 -7.48 31.76 -16.60
CA GLN A 94 -8.47 32.32 -15.69
C GLN A 94 -9.88 31.80 -15.98
N PHE A 95 -10.70 31.68 -14.94
CA PHE A 95 -12.09 31.23 -15.07
C PHE A 95 -12.96 32.29 -15.73
N LYS A 96 -13.70 31.90 -16.79
CA LYS A 96 -14.71 32.79 -17.40
C LYS A 96 -15.81 33.18 -16.42
N ASN A 97 -16.20 32.27 -15.52
CA ASN A 97 -17.21 32.55 -14.50
C ASN A 97 -16.60 33.39 -13.36
N ASP A 98 -17.21 34.53 -13.07
CA ASP A 98 -16.76 35.48 -12.05
C ASP A 98 -16.82 34.90 -10.63
N LYS A 99 -17.79 34.03 -10.31
CA LYS A 99 -17.89 33.40 -8.98
C LYS A 99 -16.72 32.45 -8.74
N LEU A 100 -16.40 31.62 -9.74
CA LEU A 100 -15.27 30.67 -9.68
C LEU A 100 -13.94 31.41 -9.59
N ARG A 101 -13.78 32.53 -10.30
CA ARG A 101 -12.57 33.36 -10.25
C ARG A 101 -12.32 34.01 -8.89
N ARG A 102 -13.37 34.31 -8.12
CA ARG A 102 -13.26 34.86 -6.76
C ARG A 102 -13.05 33.79 -5.69
N ALA A 103 -13.66 32.61 -5.89
CA ALA A 103 -13.63 31.53 -4.89
C ALA A 103 -12.42 30.61 -5.01
N LEU A 104 -11.88 30.40 -6.21
CA LEU A 104 -10.78 29.48 -6.47
C LEU A 104 -9.49 30.22 -6.81
N PRO A 105 -8.32 29.66 -6.44
CA PRO A 105 -7.02 30.16 -6.89
C PRO A 105 -6.86 29.97 -8.41
N ASN A 106 -5.70 30.35 -8.95
CA ASN A 106 -5.37 30.22 -10.38
C ASN A 106 -5.75 28.83 -10.92
N ALA A 107 -6.33 28.78 -12.12
CA ALA A 107 -6.90 27.54 -12.66
C ALA A 107 -5.87 26.41 -12.70
N GLU A 108 -4.61 26.71 -13.04
CA GLU A 108 -3.50 25.76 -13.07
C GLU A 108 -3.25 25.06 -11.73
N LEU A 109 -3.31 25.81 -10.61
CA LEU A 109 -3.15 25.24 -9.28
C LEU A 109 -4.30 24.31 -8.91
N VAL A 110 -5.53 24.68 -9.29
CA VAL A 110 -6.70 23.82 -9.08
C VAL A 110 -6.54 22.51 -9.85
N THR A 111 -6.11 22.58 -11.12
CA THR A 111 -5.87 21.37 -11.93
C THR A 111 -4.77 20.50 -11.32
N LEU A 112 -3.68 21.11 -10.83
CA LEU A 112 -2.57 20.39 -10.19
C LEU A 112 -3.00 19.70 -8.90
N ILE A 113 -3.80 20.38 -8.06
CA ILE A 113 -4.35 19.79 -6.82
C ILE A 113 -5.28 18.63 -7.14
N LEU A 114 -6.16 18.77 -8.14
CA LEU A 114 -7.07 17.70 -8.57
C LEU A 114 -6.29 16.49 -9.10
N PHE A 115 -5.24 16.72 -9.89
CA PHE A 115 -4.36 15.66 -10.38
C PHE A 115 -3.67 14.92 -9.24
N LEU A 116 -3.11 15.64 -8.26
CA LEU A 116 -2.51 15.04 -7.06
C LEU A 116 -3.52 14.22 -6.26
N LEU A 117 -4.73 14.75 -6.06
CA LEU A 117 -5.79 14.05 -5.34
C LEU A 117 -6.21 12.76 -6.06
N GLN A 118 -6.31 12.80 -7.40
CA GLN A 118 -6.59 11.62 -8.21
C GLN A 118 -5.48 10.58 -8.09
N LEU A 119 -4.20 11.00 -8.14
CA LEU A 119 -3.05 10.13 -7.99
C LEU A 119 -3.06 9.44 -6.61
N VAL A 120 -3.28 10.19 -5.54
CA VAL A 120 -3.38 9.65 -4.17
C VAL A 120 -4.53 8.64 -4.07
N THR A 121 -5.69 8.97 -4.65
CA THR A 121 -6.87 8.08 -4.64
C THR A 121 -6.56 6.76 -5.34
N ILE A 122 -5.91 6.80 -6.50
CA ILE A 122 -5.50 5.60 -7.23
C ILE A 122 -4.54 4.76 -6.37
N ILE A 123 -3.50 5.37 -5.79
CA ILE A 123 -2.54 4.65 -4.93
C ILE A 123 -3.25 3.96 -3.77
N VAL A 124 -4.13 4.66 -3.05
CA VAL A 124 -4.85 4.10 -1.89
C VAL A 124 -5.76 2.95 -2.32
N LEU A 125 -6.50 3.10 -3.43
CA LEU A 125 -7.39 2.04 -3.92
C LEU A 125 -6.60 0.79 -4.34
N TRP A 126 -5.52 0.96 -5.10
CA TRP A 126 -4.68 -0.15 -5.55
C TRP A 126 -3.96 -0.82 -4.39
N SER A 127 -3.39 -0.04 -3.46
CA SER A 127 -2.75 -0.56 -2.25
C SER A 127 -3.73 -1.39 -1.42
N ASN A 128 -4.95 -0.89 -1.17
CA ASN A 128 -5.96 -1.62 -0.43
C ASN A 128 -6.42 -2.91 -1.15
N ARG A 129 -6.54 -2.90 -2.48
CA ARG A 129 -6.87 -4.10 -3.26
C ARG A 129 -5.75 -5.14 -3.17
N PHE A 130 -4.50 -4.70 -3.32
CA PHE A 130 -3.32 -5.55 -3.23
C PHE A 130 -3.18 -6.17 -1.85
N ALA A 131 -3.27 -5.36 -0.79
CA ALA A 131 -3.21 -5.82 0.59
C ALA A 131 -4.31 -6.85 0.90
N LYS A 132 -5.55 -6.62 0.44
CA LYS A 132 -6.63 -7.61 0.59
C LYS A 132 -6.31 -8.93 -0.11
N LYS A 133 -5.77 -8.88 -1.33
CA LYS A 133 -5.40 -10.09 -2.08
C LYS A 133 -4.32 -10.87 -1.34
N VAL A 134 -3.25 -10.21 -0.89
CA VAL A 134 -2.17 -10.85 -0.14
C VAL A 134 -2.66 -11.43 1.19
N ASN A 135 -3.49 -10.71 1.94
CA ASN A 135 -4.01 -11.19 3.22
C ASN A 135 -4.85 -12.47 3.08
N VAL A 136 -5.69 -12.57 2.04
CA VAL A 136 -6.47 -13.79 1.78
C VAL A 136 -5.54 -14.99 1.54
N GLU A 137 -4.49 -14.79 0.75
CA GLU A 137 -3.52 -15.85 0.43
C GLU A 137 -2.66 -16.24 1.65
N LEU A 138 -2.29 -15.26 2.50
CA LEU A 138 -1.63 -15.51 3.78
C LEU A 138 -2.52 -16.28 4.76
N GLN A 139 -3.83 -16.03 4.74
CA GLN A 139 -4.77 -16.75 5.59
C GLN A 139 -4.86 -18.22 5.19
N THR A 140 -4.83 -18.54 3.90
CA THR A 140 -4.73 -19.94 3.41
C THR A 140 -3.47 -20.64 3.93
N LEU A 141 -2.33 -19.95 3.97
CA LEU A 141 -1.09 -20.49 4.54
C LEU A 141 -1.22 -20.79 6.04
N LEU A 142 -1.83 -19.87 6.79
CA LEU A 142 -2.06 -20.03 8.22
C LEU A 142 -2.99 -21.20 8.50
N GLU A 143 -4.10 -21.31 7.79
CA GLU A 143 -5.06 -22.41 7.93
C GLU A 143 -4.42 -23.78 7.62
N ALA A 144 -3.61 -23.86 6.56
CA ALA A 144 -2.88 -25.09 6.24
C ALA A 144 -1.89 -25.48 7.34
N THR A 145 -1.23 -24.49 7.95
CA THR A 145 -0.25 -24.74 9.02
C THR A 145 -0.95 -25.12 10.33
N GLU A 146 -2.09 -24.50 10.64
CA GLU A 146 -2.92 -24.80 11.81
C GLU A 146 -3.42 -26.25 11.78
N LYS A 147 -3.92 -26.72 10.62
CA LYS A 147 -4.32 -28.15 10.47
C LYS A 147 -3.17 -29.12 10.74
N ILE A 148 -1.97 -28.82 10.23
CA ILE A 148 -0.78 -29.63 10.51
C ILE A 148 -0.46 -29.64 12.00
N GLN A 149 -0.57 -28.49 12.68
CA GLN A 149 -0.36 -28.37 14.12
C GLN A 149 -1.38 -29.20 14.93
N GLU A 150 -2.62 -29.25 14.47
CA GLU A 150 -3.70 -30.07 15.05
C GLU A 150 -3.56 -31.57 14.71
N GLN A 151 -2.50 -31.97 14.00
CA GLN A 151 -2.26 -33.34 13.51
C GLN A 151 -3.32 -33.83 12.50
N ASP A 152 -4.13 -32.93 11.96
CA ASP A 152 -4.94 -33.21 10.78
C ASP A 152 -4.05 -33.14 9.54
N LEU A 153 -3.66 -34.30 9.02
CA LEU A 153 -2.84 -34.42 7.81
C LEU A 153 -3.66 -34.85 6.58
N ASP A 154 -4.97 -35.02 6.74
CA ASP A 154 -5.91 -35.48 5.72
C ASP A 154 -6.69 -34.32 5.08
N PHE A 155 -5.94 -33.31 4.65
CA PHE A 155 -6.48 -32.16 3.92
C PHE A 155 -5.67 -31.85 2.66
N SER A 156 -6.29 -31.14 1.71
CA SER A 156 -5.61 -30.59 0.53
C SER A 156 -5.09 -29.20 0.84
N VAL A 157 -3.79 -28.97 0.63
CA VAL A 157 -3.24 -27.62 0.63
C VAL A 157 -3.72 -26.94 -0.66
N GLY A 158 -4.38 -25.79 -0.53
CA GLY A 158 -4.89 -25.03 -1.67
C GLY A 158 -3.78 -24.50 -2.59
N SER A 159 -4.17 -23.84 -3.68
CA SER A 159 -3.25 -23.17 -4.60
C SER A 159 -3.39 -21.65 -4.54
N SER A 160 -2.32 -20.93 -4.86
CA SER A 160 -2.28 -19.47 -4.90
C SER A 160 -2.07 -18.95 -6.32
N ASN A 161 -2.67 -17.80 -6.63
CA ASN A 161 -2.38 -17.06 -7.85
C ASN A 161 -1.11 -16.20 -7.76
N ILE A 162 -0.50 -16.11 -6.58
CA ILE A 162 0.78 -15.42 -6.37
C ILE A 162 1.84 -16.51 -6.37
N GLU A 163 2.75 -16.44 -7.34
CA GLU A 163 3.74 -17.49 -7.60
C GLU A 163 4.57 -17.83 -6.35
N GLU A 164 5.04 -16.80 -5.63
CA GLU A 164 5.83 -16.95 -4.42
C GLU A 164 5.03 -17.64 -3.30
N ILE A 165 3.75 -17.31 -3.13
CA ILE A 165 2.89 -17.97 -2.15
C ILE A 165 2.58 -19.41 -2.57
N GLY A 166 2.37 -19.64 -3.87
CA GLY A 166 2.18 -20.98 -4.42
C GLY A 166 3.39 -21.88 -4.16
N MET A 167 4.62 -21.36 -4.27
CA MET A 167 5.83 -22.09 -3.91
C MET A 167 5.86 -22.47 -2.43
N VAL A 168 5.43 -21.58 -1.53
CA VAL A 168 5.36 -21.86 -0.09
C VAL A 168 4.29 -22.93 0.20
N LEU A 169 3.09 -22.83 -0.38
CA LEU A 169 2.03 -23.83 -0.25
C LEU A 169 2.49 -25.21 -0.71
N ASN A 170 3.21 -25.30 -1.83
CA ASN A 170 3.81 -26.55 -2.30
C ASN A 170 4.84 -27.13 -1.31
N GLY A 171 5.60 -26.27 -0.65
CA GLY A 171 6.51 -26.66 0.43
C GLY A 171 5.76 -27.24 1.63
N ILE A 172 4.67 -26.60 2.05
CA ILE A 172 3.80 -27.06 3.13
C ILE A 172 3.18 -28.43 2.78
N ASP A 173 2.72 -28.62 1.54
CA ASP A 173 2.11 -29.89 1.12
C ASP A 173 3.11 -31.06 1.15
N LYS A 174 4.36 -30.82 0.71
CA LYS A 174 5.45 -31.80 0.83
C LYS A 174 5.79 -32.12 2.28
N MET A 175 5.78 -31.11 3.14
CA MET A 175 6.02 -31.28 4.59
C MET A 175 4.90 -32.11 5.23
N LYS A 176 3.63 -31.76 4.97
CA LYS A 176 2.44 -32.51 5.42
C LYS A 176 2.53 -33.98 5.01
N SER A 177 2.83 -34.24 3.74
CA SER A 177 2.93 -35.60 3.20
C SER A 177 4.08 -36.39 3.83
N SER A 178 5.26 -35.79 3.97
CA SER A 178 6.41 -36.43 4.63
C SER A 178 6.13 -36.74 6.10
N LEU A 179 5.47 -35.81 6.80
CA LEU A 179 5.07 -36.01 8.20
C LEU A 179 4.08 -37.15 8.35
N LYS A 180 3.06 -37.23 7.48
CA LYS A 180 2.08 -38.32 7.47
C LYS A 180 2.74 -39.67 7.30
N ILE A 181 3.59 -39.82 6.27
CA ILE A 181 4.35 -41.05 6.01
C ILE A 181 5.22 -41.43 7.21
N SER A 182 5.87 -40.46 7.85
CA SER A 182 6.73 -40.71 9.01
C SER A 182 5.93 -41.23 10.20
N LEU A 183 4.77 -40.63 10.50
CA LEU A 183 3.91 -41.04 11.60
C LEU A 183 3.30 -42.43 11.36
N GLU A 184 2.81 -42.70 10.14
CA GLU A 184 2.30 -44.02 9.76
C GLU A 184 3.38 -45.10 9.87
N GLY A 185 4.61 -44.79 9.44
CA GLY A 185 5.76 -45.69 9.58
C GLY A 185 6.11 -45.97 11.03
N GLN A 186 6.14 -44.94 11.89
CA GLN A 186 6.36 -45.10 13.33
C GLN A 186 5.28 -45.97 13.98
N TRP A 187 4.02 -45.75 13.62
CA TRP A 187 2.90 -46.55 14.14
C TRP A 187 3.03 -48.02 13.75
N LEU A 188 3.39 -48.31 12.50
CA LEU A 188 3.59 -49.68 12.03
C LEU A 188 4.76 -50.37 12.76
N LEU A 189 5.88 -49.68 12.94
CA LEU A 189 7.04 -50.21 13.68
C LEU A 189 6.69 -50.50 15.14
N GLU A 190 5.98 -49.60 15.81
CA GLU A 190 5.58 -49.80 17.20
C GLU A 190 4.59 -50.96 17.34
N LYS A 191 3.68 -51.14 16.37
CA LYS A 191 2.78 -52.29 16.31
C LYS A 191 3.55 -53.61 16.14
N GLN A 192 4.49 -53.67 15.19
CA GLN A 192 5.32 -54.86 14.97
C GLN A 192 6.16 -55.20 16.21
N LYS A 193 6.73 -54.20 16.86
CA LYS A 193 7.48 -54.38 18.12
C LYS A 193 6.59 -54.98 19.22
N ARG A 194 5.37 -54.49 19.39
CA ARG A 194 4.41 -55.05 20.37
C ARG A 194 4.05 -56.50 20.05
N GLU A 195 3.82 -56.81 18.79
CA GLU A 195 3.52 -58.19 18.34
C GLU A 195 4.71 -59.12 18.57
N GLN A 196 5.94 -58.68 18.28
CA GLN A 196 7.17 -59.45 18.55
C GLN A 196 7.37 -59.72 20.04
N VAL A 197 7.18 -58.70 20.89
CA VAL A 197 7.30 -58.87 22.35
C VAL A 197 6.25 -59.83 22.88
N ALA A 198 5.01 -59.75 22.38
CA ALA A 198 3.94 -60.67 22.76
C ALA A 198 4.23 -62.11 22.32
N ALA A 199 4.73 -62.30 21.10
CA ALA A 199 5.14 -63.61 20.59
C ALA A 199 6.30 -64.20 21.41
N LEU A 200 7.35 -63.41 21.68
CA LEU A 200 8.48 -63.85 22.51
C LEU A 200 8.02 -64.23 23.92
N ALA A 201 7.13 -63.44 24.53
CA ALA A 201 6.58 -63.75 25.85
C ALA A 201 5.77 -65.06 25.85
N HIS A 202 4.98 -65.30 24.79
CA HIS A 202 4.28 -66.57 24.59
C HIS A 202 5.25 -67.74 24.45
N ASP A 203 6.30 -67.58 23.64
CA ASP A 203 7.29 -68.62 23.35
C ASP A 203 8.18 -68.93 24.56
N ILE A 204 8.39 -67.98 25.48
CA ILE A 204 9.07 -68.21 26.76
C ILE A 204 8.16 -68.93 27.77
N ARG A 205 6.85 -68.64 27.78
CA ARG A 205 5.89 -69.25 28.71
C ARG A 205 5.81 -70.77 28.54
N THR A 206 5.88 -71.25 27.31
CA THR A 206 5.76 -72.68 26.98
C THR A 206 6.85 -73.54 27.65
N PRO A 207 8.16 -73.32 27.41
CA PRO A 207 9.22 -74.08 28.07
C PRO A 207 9.23 -73.84 29.59
N LEU A 208 8.91 -72.63 30.07
CA LEU A 208 8.84 -72.37 31.52
C LEU A 208 7.75 -73.23 32.19
N THR A 209 6.60 -73.38 31.53
CA THR A 209 5.50 -74.23 31.99
C THR A 209 5.91 -75.70 31.99
N ILE A 210 6.66 -76.15 30.96
CA ILE A 210 7.19 -77.52 30.91
C ILE A 210 8.22 -77.76 32.02
N VAL A 211 9.16 -76.84 32.25
CA VAL A 211 10.16 -76.92 33.32
C VAL A 211 9.48 -76.99 34.68
N ARG A 212 8.48 -76.14 34.91
CA ARG A 212 7.67 -76.15 36.13
C ARG A 212 6.91 -77.46 36.30
N GLY A 213 6.19 -77.92 35.28
CA GLY A 213 5.42 -79.16 35.33
C GLY A 213 6.30 -80.38 35.64
N ASN A 214 7.49 -80.46 35.02
CA ASN A 214 8.47 -81.51 35.34
C ASN A 214 9.00 -81.41 36.78
N ALA A 215 9.27 -80.20 37.28
CA ALA A 215 9.69 -79.99 38.66
C ALA A 215 8.59 -80.37 39.68
N GLU A 216 7.32 -80.08 39.36
CA GLU A 216 6.16 -80.51 40.16
C GLU A 216 6.05 -82.05 40.18
N LEU A 217 6.20 -82.73 39.04
CA LEU A 217 6.20 -84.20 38.96
C LEU A 217 7.36 -84.84 39.76
N LEU A 218 8.55 -84.25 39.73
CA LEU A 218 9.69 -84.74 40.51
C LEU A 218 9.42 -84.71 42.02
N LYS A 219 8.66 -83.72 42.52
CA LYS A 219 8.30 -83.64 43.96
C LYS A 219 7.42 -84.80 44.42
N GLU A 220 6.76 -85.50 43.51
CA GLU A 220 5.95 -86.70 43.79
C GLU A 220 6.79 -87.99 43.85
N THR A 221 8.11 -87.91 43.67
CA THR A 221 9.05 -89.04 43.77
C THR A 221 9.88 -89.00 45.07
N GLU A 222 10.57 -90.09 45.40
CA GLU A 222 11.55 -90.09 46.51
C GLU A 222 12.75 -89.20 46.14
N LEU A 223 12.90 -88.09 46.88
CA LEU A 223 13.96 -87.10 46.69
C LEU A 223 14.73 -86.89 47.99
N SER A 224 16.02 -86.60 47.88
CA SER A 224 16.79 -86.06 49.00
C SER A 224 16.29 -84.66 49.39
N GLU A 225 16.62 -84.23 50.61
CA GLU A 225 16.21 -82.91 51.11
C GLU A 225 16.77 -81.76 50.24
N GLU A 226 17.98 -81.94 49.71
CA GLU A 226 18.61 -80.98 48.80
C GLU A 226 17.87 -80.90 47.46
N GLN A 227 17.45 -82.04 46.90
CA GLN A 227 16.68 -82.10 45.66
C GLN A 227 15.28 -81.50 45.80
N LYS A 228 14.63 -81.67 46.97
CA LYS A 228 13.36 -80.98 47.27
C LYS A 228 13.51 -79.46 47.25
N ASN A 229 14.58 -78.92 47.83
CA ASN A 229 14.87 -77.49 47.81
C ASN A 229 15.07 -76.96 46.39
N TYR A 230 15.79 -77.70 45.54
CA TYR A 230 15.97 -77.32 44.13
C TYR A 230 14.63 -77.27 43.37
N CYS A 231 13.76 -78.27 43.57
CA CYS A 231 12.42 -78.24 42.95
C CYS A 231 11.58 -77.06 43.46
N GLU A 232 11.67 -76.72 44.76
CA GLU A 232 10.99 -75.53 45.29
C GLU A 232 11.51 -74.22 44.70
N TYR A 233 12.82 -74.07 44.49
CA TYR A 233 13.36 -72.88 43.84
C TYR A 233 12.88 -72.74 42.40
N ILE A 234 12.83 -73.84 41.64
CA ILE A 234 12.33 -73.84 40.25
C ILE A 234 10.84 -73.47 40.20
N VAL A 235 10.02 -74.03 41.09
CA VAL A 235 8.57 -73.74 41.13
C VAL A 235 8.28 -72.33 41.62
N LYS A 236 9.02 -71.81 42.61
CA LYS A 236 8.89 -70.40 43.06
C LYS A 236 9.40 -69.41 42.02
N GLY A 237 10.49 -69.73 41.33
CA GLY A 237 11.10 -68.85 40.32
C GLY A 237 10.38 -68.83 38.97
N SER A 238 9.39 -69.71 38.77
CA SER A 238 8.57 -69.79 37.55
C SER A 238 7.15 -69.19 37.72
N GLN A 239 6.91 -68.47 38.82
CA GLN A 239 5.69 -67.68 39.07
C GLN A 239 5.72 -66.33 38.36
#